data_AF-A0A958E742-F1
#
_entry.id   AF-A0A958E742-F1
#
_cell.length_a   1.000
_cell.length_b   1.000
_cell.length_c   1.000
_cell.angle_alpha   90.00
_cell.angle_beta   90.00
_cell.angle_gamma   90.00
#
_symmetry.space_group_name_H-M   'P 1'
#
loop_
_entity.id
_entity.type
_entity.pdbx_description
1 polymer ?
#
loop_
_entity_poly.entity_id
_entity_poly.type
_entity_poly.pdbx_seq_one_letter_code
_entity_poly.pdbx_strand_id
1 'polypeptide(L)'
;MLMLHASSHREAPLISQDPLADNTDLYVFRSPDDPNSVIIIANYIPLELPEGGPNYATFGENIRYEIHIKNSTYVGMLGGAMDDITYRFTFTQENEDPTTFFNIRLGMQNLKTTYTCEKSTDGGMSWTTIVDNGVVPPNNIGPRS
;
A
#
# COMPACT_ATOMS: atom_id res chain seq x y z
N MET A 1 -5.77 10.02 -33.99
CA MET A 1 -5.32 8.91 -33.13
C MET A 1 -4.36 9.50 -32.11
N LEU A 2 -4.84 9.81 -30.90
CA LEU A 2 -3.95 10.22 -29.81
C LEU A 2 -3.31 8.94 -29.26
N MET A 3 -1.99 8.85 -29.31
CA MET A 3 -1.24 7.92 -28.47
C MET A 3 -1.46 8.36 -27.02
N LEU A 4 -2.02 7.47 -26.21
CA LEU A 4 -2.02 7.61 -24.76
C LEU A 4 -0.65 7.11 -24.29
N HIS A 5 0.25 8.01 -23.92
CA HIS A 5 1.47 7.63 -23.19
C HIS A 5 1.05 7.34 -21.74
N ALA A 6 1.02 6.08 -21.34
CA ALA A 6 1.01 5.73 -19.93
C ALA A 6 2.39 6.10 -19.36
N SER A 7 2.43 6.98 -18.35
CA SER A 7 3.67 7.30 -17.64
C SER A 7 4.07 6.10 -16.79
N SER A 8 5.32 5.64 -16.91
CA SER A 8 5.87 4.64 -16.01
C SER A 8 6.36 5.32 -14.73
N HIS A 9 5.72 5.03 -13.59
CA HIS A 9 6.15 5.57 -12.28
C HIS A 9 7.57 5.13 -11.90
N ARG A 10 7.99 3.94 -12.36
CA ARG A 10 9.33 3.37 -12.16
C ARG A 10 10.47 4.24 -12.69
N GLU A 11 10.21 5.12 -13.66
CA GLU A 11 11.22 5.98 -14.26
C GLU A 11 11.43 7.31 -13.52
N ALA A 12 10.65 7.59 -12.48
CA ALA A 12 10.89 8.76 -11.63
C ALA A 12 12.21 8.56 -10.83
N PRO A 13 13.15 9.52 -10.85
CA PRO A 13 14.49 9.35 -10.28
C PRO A 13 14.53 8.88 -8.82
N LEU A 14 13.56 9.28 -7.99
CA LEU A 14 13.48 8.87 -6.59
C LEU A 14 12.83 7.49 -6.40
N ILE A 15 11.76 7.18 -7.17
CA ILE A 15 11.06 5.89 -7.08
C ILE A 15 11.91 4.76 -7.66
N SER A 16 12.73 5.03 -8.69
CA SER A 16 13.70 4.06 -9.20
C SER A 16 14.71 3.57 -8.15
N GLN A 17 14.96 4.38 -7.11
CA GLN A 17 15.88 4.05 -6.01
C GLN A 17 15.16 3.46 -4.79
N ASP A 18 13.83 3.54 -4.75
CA ASP A 18 12.97 2.97 -3.72
C ASP A 18 11.80 2.21 -4.36
N PRO A 19 12.07 1.01 -4.92
CA PRO A 19 11.06 0.24 -5.66
C PRO A 19 9.88 -0.20 -4.79
N LEU A 20 10.03 -0.22 -3.46
CA LEU A 20 8.95 -0.55 -2.54
C LEU A 20 7.96 0.61 -2.39
N ALA A 21 8.38 1.85 -2.70
CA ALA A 21 7.53 3.03 -2.75
C ALA A 21 6.87 3.25 -4.12
N ASP A 22 7.08 2.35 -5.10
CA ASP A 22 6.51 2.46 -6.44
C ASP A 22 4.99 2.21 -6.41
N ASN A 23 4.23 3.31 -6.41
CA ASN A 23 2.78 3.29 -6.58
C ASN A 23 2.45 3.10 -8.06
N THR A 24 1.74 2.02 -8.35
CA THR A 24 1.36 1.63 -9.71
C THR A 24 0.05 2.26 -10.14
N ASP A 25 -1.00 2.11 -9.32
CA ASP A 25 -2.35 2.54 -9.63
C ASP A 25 -3.18 2.81 -8.37
N LEU A 26 -4.15 3.72 -8.49
CA LEU A 26 -5.20 3.97 -7.50
C LEU A 26 -6.57 3.77 -8.15
N TYR A 27 -7.38 2.89 -7.57
CA TYR A 27 -8.76 2.65 -7.99
C TYR A 27 -9.74 3.17 -6.96
N VAL A 28 -10.78 3.85 -7.42
CA VAL A 28 -11.84 4.40 -6.57
C VAL A 28 -13.18 4.11 -7.23
N PHE A 29 -14.05 3.40 -6.52
CA PHE A 29 -15.38 3.07 -7.02
C PHE A 29 -16.38 2.91 -5.87
N ARG A 30 -17.66 3.14 -6.17
CA ARG A 30 -18.73 2.90 -5.20
C ARG A 30 -18.82 1.40 -4.91
N SER A 31 -18.95 1.02 -3.64
CA SER A 31 -19.06 -0.39 -3.28
C SER A 31 -20.28 -1.03 -3.97
N PRO A 32 -20.13 -2.25 -4.53
CA PRO A 32 -21.25 -3.00 -5.08
C PRO A 32 -22.21 -3.50 -3.99
N ASP A 33 -21.73 -3.66 -2.76
CA ASP A 33 -22.49 -4.22 -1.64
C ASP A 33 -23.13 -3.12 -0.76
N ASP A 34 -22.55 -1.92 -0.73
CA ASP A 34 -23.10 -0.75 -0.03
C ASP A 34 -22.92 0.53 -0.86
N PRO A 35 -23.98 1.02 -1.54
CA PRO A 35 -23.90 2.19 -2.40
C PRO A 35 -23.60 3.51 -1.67
N ASN A 36 -23.65 3.54 -0.34
CA ASN A 36 -23.26 4.70 0.46
C ASN A 36 -21.77 4.72 0.81
N SER A 37 -21.02 3.68 0.44
CA SER A 37 -19.59 3.57 0.67
C SER A 37 -18.80 3.62 -0.64
N VAL A 38 -17.54 4.05 -0.51
CA VAL A 38 -16.57 4.05 -1.59
C VAL A 38 -15.44 3.11 -1.21
N ILE A 39 -15.04 2.27 -2.15
CA ILE A 39 -13.86 1.41 -2.05
C ILE A 39 -12.70 2.16 -2.71
N ILE A 40 -11.59 2.20 -2.00
CA ILE A 40 -10.33 2.75 -2.48
C ILE A 40 -9.29 1.64 -2.40
N ILE A 41 -8.57 1.42 -3.50
CA ILE A 41 -7.50 0.42 -3.60
C ILE A 41 -6.26 1.13 -4.15
N ALA A 42 -5.15 1.06 -3.44
CA ALA A 42 -3.85 1.56 -3.88
C ALA A 42 -2.90 0.38 -4.09
N ASN A 43 -2.35 0.27 -5.29
CA ASN A 43 -1.44 -0.81 -5.67
C ASN A 43 0.00 -0.31 -5.66
N TYR A 44 0.89 -1.09 -5.06
CA TYR A 44 2.32 -0.82 -4.99
C TYR A 44 3.09 -2.03 -5.52
N ILE A 45 4.36 -1.82 -5.86
CA ILE A 45 5.30 -2.88 -6.28
C ILE A 45 4.83 -3.54 -7.60
N PRO A 46 5.22 -2.99 -8.76
CA PRO A 46 4.83 -3.57 -10.05
C PRO A 46 5.53 -4.90 -10.33
N LEU A 47 4.92 -5.72 -11.19
CA LEU A 47 5.51 -6.89 -11.84
C LEU A 47 5.96 -8.02 -10.88
N GLU A 48 5.15 -8.32 -9.85
CA GLU A 48 5.34 -9.50 -9.01
C GLU A 48 5.02 -10.80 -9.77
N LEU A 49 6.05 -11.46 -10.29
CA LEU A 49 5.93 -12.72 -11.02
C LEU A 49 6.13 -13.94 -10.08
N PRO A 50 5.37 -15.04 -10.24
CA PRO A 50 5.50 -16.24 -9.40
C PRO A 50 6.91 -16.86 -9.40
N GLU A 51 7.64 -16.72 -10.50
CA GLU A 51 9.01 -17.24 -10.67
C GLU A 51 10.06 -16.44 -9.88
N GLY A 52 9.69 -15.31 -9.27
CA GLY A 52 10.57 -14.45 -8.47
C GLY A 52 10.96 -15.02 -7.10
N GLY A 53 10.56 -16.26 -6.79
CA GLY A 53 10.90 -16.94 -5.55
C GLY A 53 12.42 -17.22 -5.39
N PRO A 54 12.85 -17.65 -4.19
CA PRO A 54 12.04 -18.03 -3.04
C PRO A 54 11.65 -16.86 -2.12
N ASN A 55 12.10 -15.63 -2.44
CA ASN A 55 11.85 -14.42 -1.67
C ASN A 55 10.96 -13.48 -2.49
N TYR A 56 9.71 -13.37 -2.07
CA TYR A 56 8.73 -12.52 -2.72
C TYR A 56 8.75 -11.10 -2.15
N ALA A 57 8.20 -10.16 -2.92
CA ALA A 57 8.10 -8.78 -2.50
C ALA A 57 7.12 -8.62 -1.32
N THR A 58 7.37 -7.59 -0.51
CA THR A 58 6.53 -7.16 0.61
C THR A 58 6.69 -5.66 0.81
N PHE A 59 5.79 -5.04 1.57
CA PHE A 59 5.83 -3.62 1.88
C PHE A 59 7.02 -3.27 2.79
N GLY A 60 7.73 -2.19 2.46
CA GLY A 60 8.85 -1.70 3.27
C GLY A 60 8.42 -1.02 4.57
N GLU A 61 9.19 -1.23 5.65
CA GLU A 61 8.91 -0.65 6.99
C GLU A 61 9.25 0.85 7.10
N ASN A 62 10.12 1.36 6.22
CA ASN A 62 10.62 2.74 6.26
C ASN A 62 10.01 3.63 5.16
N ILE A 63 8.76 3.33 4.77
CA ILE A 63 8.04 4.03 3.71
C ILE A 63 6.73 4.57 4.25
N ARG A 64 6.40 5.80 3.84
CA ARG A 64 5.16 6.47 4.23
C ARG A 64 4.09 6.23 3.17
N TYR A 65 3.28 5.18 3.38
CA TYR A 65 2.14 4.88 2.52
C TYR A 65 0.93 5.67 2.98
N GLU A 66 0.51 6.65 2.17
CA GLU A 66 -0.65 7.48 2.47
C GLU A 66 -1.62 7.60 1.29
N ILE A 67 -2.91 7.64 1.61
CA ILE A 67 -3.98 7.99 0.69
C ILE A 67 -4.59 9.30 1.17
N HIS A 68 -4.45 10.33 0.36
CA HIS A 68 -4.93 11.69 0.63
C HIS A 68 -6.26 11.91 -0.09
N ILE A 69 -7.28 12.32 0.66
CA ILE A 69 -8.64 12.51 0.14
C ILE A 69 -9.07 13.95 0.40
N LYS A 70 -9.41 14.63 -0.69
CA LYS A 70 -10.11 15.92 -0.68
C LYS A 70 -11.52 15.73 -1.22
N ASN A 71 -12.52 15.77 -0.35
CA ASN A 71 -13.94 15.59 -0.70
C ASN A 71 -14.83 16.77 -0.27
N SER A 72 -14.23 17.83 0.27
CA SER A 72 -14.87 19.10 0.59
C SER A 72 -14.32 20.20 -0.32
N THR A 73 -15.14 21.20 -0.62
CA THR A 73 -14.67 22.42 -1.31
C THR A 73 -14.04 23.44 -0.35
N TYR A 74 -14.03 23.15 0.96
CA TYR A 74 -13.46 24.05 1.96
C TYR A 74 -11.93 24.10 1.88
N VAL A 75 -11.36 25.31 1.80
CA VAL A 75 -9.92 25.56 1.62
C VAL A 75 -9.29 26.28 2.83
N GLY A 76 -9.91 26.17 4.00
CA GLY A 76 -9.44 26.88 5.20
C GLY A 76 -9.58 28.41 5.10
N MET A 77 -9.27 29.10 6.20
CA MET A 77 -9.31 30.57 6.25
C MET A 77 -8.22 31.24 5.40
N LEU A 78 -7.10 30.53 5.17
CA LEU A 78 -5.94 31.05 4.43
C LEU A 78 -5.90 30.60 2.96
N GLY A 79 -6.91 29.89 2.48
CA GLY A 79 -7.00 29.44 1.08
C GLY A 79 -6.09 28.28 0.69
N GLY A 80 -5.45 27.62 1.66
CA GLY A 80 -4.65 26.41 1.44
C GLY A 80 -5.54 25.17 1.44
N ALA A 81 -5.54 24.40 0.35
CA ALA A 81 -6.21 23.10 0.33
C ALA A 81 -5.50 22.15 1.31
N MET A 82 -6.21 21.71 2.35
CA MET A 82 -5.80 20.65 3.27
C MET A 82 -6.58 19.38 2.95
N ASP A 83 -5.98 18.21 3.17
CA ASP A 83 -6.69 16.94 3.04
C ASP A 83 -7.82 16.85 4.06
N ASP A 84 -8.99 16.41 3.60
CA ASP A 84 -10.15 16.20 4.47
C ASP A 84 -10.03 14.87 5.21
N ILE A 85 -9.43 13.85 4.57
CA ILE A 85 -9.14 12.55 5.17
C ILE A 85 -7.76 12.09 4.65
N THR A 86 -6.92 11.60 5.55
CA THR A 86 -5.69 10.88 5.19
C THR A 86 -5.72 9.50 5.85
N TYR A 87 -5.52 8.46 5.06
CA TYR A 87 -5.22 7.13 5.59
C TYR A 87 -3.72 6.89 5.50
N ARG A 88 -3.11 6.40 6.58
CA ARG A 88 -1.71 6.01 6.64
C ARG A 88 -1.60 4.53 6.95
N PHE A 89 -0.73 3.84 6.23
CA PHE A 89 -0.37 2.46 6.48
C PHE A 89 1.10 2.39 6.94
N THR A 90 1.33 1.74 8.06
CA THR A 90 2.66 1.45 8.59
C THR A 90 2.82 -0.05 8.66
N PHE A 91 3.83 -0.58 7.98
CA PHE A 91 4.10 -2.01 7.91
C PHE A 91 5.22 -2.40 8.86
N THR A 92 5.15 -3.60 9.41
CA THR A 92 6.17 -4.19 10.27
C THR A 92 6.41 -5.62 9.82
N GLN A 93 7.68 -6.02 9.81
CA GLN A 93 8.11 -7.36 9.41
C GLN A 93 8.75 -8.10 10.57
N GLU A 94 8.40 -9.36 10.73
CA GLU A 94 9.00 -10.27 11.70
C GLU A 94 9.57 -11.49 10.97
N ASN A 95 10.86 -11.78 11.19
CA ASN A 95 11.48 -13.02 10.74
C ASN A 95 11.30 -14.08 11.84
N GLU A 96 10.30 -14.95 11.69
CA GLU A 96 9.89 -15.92 12.71
C GLU A 96 10.92 -17.06 12.90
N ASP A 97 11.68 -17.41 11.85
CA ASP A 97 12.74 -18.42 11.86
C ASP A 97 14.04 -17.86 11.22
N PRO A 98 14.94 -17.26 12.02
CA PRO A 98 16.20 -16.71 11.52
C PRO A 98 17.21 -17.80 11.12
N THR A 99 16.91 -19.09 11.30
CA THR A 99 17.80 -20.18 10.88
C THR A 99 17.73 -20.46 9.37
N THR A 100 16.82 -19.79 8.66
CA THR A 100 16.65 -19.90 7.22
C THR A 100 16.61 -18.52 6.55
N PHE A 101 16.94 -18.49 5.26
CA PHE A 101 16.81 -17.30 4.41
C PHE A 101 15.53 -17.32 3.57
N PHE A 102 14.68 -18.35 3.71
CA PHE A 102 13.42 -18.46 3.00
C PHE A 102 12.36 -17.60 3.67
N ASN A 103 11.73 -16.70 2.92
CA ASN A 103 10.59 -15.90 3.41
C ASN A 103 9.28 -16.71 3.50
N ILE A 104 9.20 -17.85 2.81
CA ILE A 104 8.06 -18.78 2.87
C ILE A 104 8.60 -20.21 3.08
N ARG A 105 8.10 -20.92 4.09
CA ARG A 105 8.56 -22.28 4.43
C ARG A 105 7.41 -23.14 4.94
N LEU A 106 7.28 -24.36 4.39
CA LEU A 106 6.26 -25.34 4.81
C LEU A 106 4.81 -24.81 4.82
N GLY A 107 4.49 -23.87 3.92
CA GLY A 107 3.16 -23.24 3.84
C GLY A 107 2.94 -22.10 4.84
N MET A 108 3.98 -21.67 5.56
CA MET A 108 3.95 -20.55 6.50
C MET A 108 4.77 -19.38 5.94
N GLN A 109 4.36 -18.15 6.25
CA GLN A 109 5.18 -16.96 6.06
C GLN A 109 6.26 -16.96 7.14
N ASN A 110 7.53 -17.07 6.75
CA ASN A 110 8.63 -16.89 7.68
C ASN A 110 8.92 -15.40 7.91
N LEU A 111 8.87 -14.60 6.84
CA LEU A 111 8.88 -13.15 6.92
C LEU A 111 7.44 -12.66 6.99
N LYS A 112 6.89 -12.63 8.19
CA LYS A 112 5.52 -12.22 8.44
C LYS A 112 5.42 -10.70 8.39
N THR A 113 4.48 -10.18 7.61
CA THR A 113 4.24 -8.74 7.50
C THR A 113 2.87 -8.39 8.06
N THR A 114 2.85 -7.42 8.97
CA THR A 114 1.62 -6.84 9.54
C THR A 114 1.55 -5.35 9.26
N TYR A 115 0.38 -4.75 9.43
CA TYR A 115 0.19 -3.32 9.26
C TYR A 115 -0.72 -2.71 10.32
N THR A 116 -0.43 -1.46 10.65
CA THR A 116 -1.36 -0.56 11.32
C THR A 116 -1.92 0.41 10.28
N CYS A 117 -3.23 0.61 10.27
CA CYS A 117 -3.89 1.64 9.48
C CYS A 117 -4.41 2.74 10.41
N GLU A 118 -3.99 3.97 10.15
CA GLU A 118 -4.39 5.15 10.89
C GLU A 118 -5.14 6.11 9.97
N LYS A 119 -6.08 6.87 10.54
CA LYS A 119 -6.87 7.87 9.85
C LYS A 119 -6.71 9.23 10.52
N SER A 120 -6.45 10.26 9.72
CA SER A 120 -6.57 11.67 10.12
C SER A 120 -7.72 12.34 9.37
N THR A 121 -8.40 13.27 10.03
CA THR A 121 -9.45 14.11 9.42
C THR A 121 -9.25 15.60 9.70
N ASP A 122 -8.03 15.99 10.09
CA ASP A 122 -7.65 17.34 10.49
C ASP A 122 -6.35 17.78 9.81
N GLY A 123 -6.12 17.30 8.57
CA GLY A 123 -4.92 17.61 7.81
C GLY A 123 -3.63 16.99 8.38
N GLY A 124 -3.74 15.85 9.06
CA GLY A 124 -2.60 15.09 9.59
C GLY A 124 -2.14 15.51 10.98
N MET A 125 -2.87 16.40 11.68
CA MET A 125 -2.49 16.87 13.02
C MET A 125 -2.74 15.81 14.09
N SER A 126 -3.83 15.06 13.98
CA SER A 126 -4.15 13.93 14.86
C SER A 126 -4.49 12.68 14.06
N TRP A 127 -4.27 11.53 14.69
CA TRP A 127 -4.40 10.21 14.08
C TRP A 127 -5.22 9.30 14.98
N THR A 128 -6.15 8.57 14.36
CA THR A 128 -6.93 7.51 15.01
C THR A 128 -6.58 6.18 14.35
N THR A 129 -6.11 5.21 15.12
CA THR A 129 -5.94 3.83 14.63
C THR A 129 -7.28 3.22 14.28
N ILE A 130 -7.44 2.75 13.04
CA ILE A 130 -8.66 2.09 12.55
C ILE A 130 -8.46 0.59 12.31
N VAL A 131 -7.22 0.17 12.05
CA VAL A 131 -6.81 -1.23 12.04
C VAL A 131 -5.51 -1.32 12.82
N ASP A 132 -5.48 -2.21 13.80
CA ASP A 132 -4.27 -2.57 14.53
C ASP A 132 -3.92 -4.03 14.22
N ASN A 133 -2.63 -4.31 14.03
CA ASN A 133 -2.10 -5.63 13.70
C ASN A 133 -2.82 -6.34 12.54
N GLY A 134 -3.15 -5.59 11.48
CA GLY A 134 -3.68 -6.15 10.23
C GLY A 134 -2.66 -7.07 9.56
N VAL A 135 -3.10 -8.16 8.93
CA VAL A 135 -2.22 -9.15 8.31
C VAL A 135 -2.08 -8.86 6.82
N VAL A 136 -0.84 -8.79 6.32
CA VAL A 136 -0.59 -8.85 4.87
C VAL A 136 -0.72 -10.30 4.41
N PRO A 137 -1.64 -10.62 3.48
CA PRO A 137 -1.81 -11.99 3.00
C PRO A 137 -0.53 -12.54 2.37
N PRO A 138 -0.29 -13.87 2.45
CA PRO A 138 0.89 -14.49 1.82
C PRO A 138 0.80 -14.38 0.30
N ASN A 139 1.96 -14.27 -0.36
CA ASN A 139 2.04 -14.31 -1.82
C ASN A 139 1.44 -15.64 -2.32
N ASN A 140 0.56 -15.55 -3.31
CA ASN A 140 -0.01 -16.72 -3.98
C ASN A 140 0.88 -17.11 -5.15
N ILE A 141 1.63 -18.20 -4.99
CA ILE A 141 2.63 -18.67 -5.96
C ILE A 141 2.08 -19.69 -6.96
N GLY A 142 0.76 -19.95 -6.93
CA GLY A 142 0.10 -20.97 -7.75
C GLY A 142 0.40 -22.41 -7.30
N PRO A 143 -0.13 -23.41 -8.02
CA PRO A 143 0.12 -24.82 -7.74
C PRO A 143 1.62 -25.16 -7.86
N ARG A 144 2.10 -26.08 -7.02
CA ARG A 144 3.42 -26.69 -7.24
C ARG A 144 3.39 -27.48 -8.56
N SER A 145 4.40 -27.26 -9.40
CA SER A 145 4.70 -28.10 -10.57
C SER A 145 5.05 -29.52 -10.17
#